data_AF-A0A939K6C0-F1
#
_entry.id   AF-A0A939K6C0-F1
#
_cell.length_a   1.000
_cell.length_b   1.000
_cell.length_c   1.000
_cell.angle_alpha   90.00
_cell.angle_beta   90.00
_cell.angle_gamma   90.00
#
_symmetry.space_group_name_H-M   'P 1'
#
loop_
_entity.id
_entity.type
_entity.pdbx_description
1 polymer ?
#
loop_
_entity_poly.entity_id
_entity_poly.type
_entity_poly.pdbx_seq_one_letter_code
_entity_poly.pdbx_strand_id
1 'polypeptide(L)'
;MATATKKKADGTTDKRTTGAKSTTAKKEGSAATKTAEKKPAAKKTAEKKPAAKKTSAKKDDNYTDPELREKLKNEIKEGEKGGKAGQWSARKAQLLSHEYEKQGGGYKDDKKTDSQKHLEKWTDEDWKTSDGKPADREGGTTRYLPKEAWDKLSPSEKKATNAKKVAGSKAGKQNVANTEKAKKAK
;
A
#
# COMPACT_ATOMS: atom_id res chain seq x y z
N MET A 1 -53.06 22.46 -14.05
CA MET A 1 -53.19 21.84 -15.39
C MET A 1 -51.91 22.08 -16.17
N ALA A 2 -51.43 21.06 -16.89
CA ALA A 2 -50.22 20.97 -17.72
C ALA A 2 -48.87 20.63 -17.04
N THR A 3 -48.66 19.32 -16.91
CA THR A 3 -47.38 18.59 -16.82
C THR A 3 -46.62 18.59 -18.15
N ALA A 4 -45.28 18.65 -18.14
CA ALA A 4 -44.46 18.33 -19.31
C ALA A 4 -43.23 17.49 -18.94
N THR A 5 -43.30 16.21 -19.31
CA THR A 5 -42.26 15.17 -19.27
C THR A 5 -41.38 15.26 -20.53
N LYS A 6 -40.05 15.16 -20.43
CA LYS A 6 -39.18 14.89 -21.60
C LYS A 6 -38.11 13.84 -21.30
N LYS A 7 -38.30 12.72 -21.98
CA LYS A 7 -37.50 11.49 -22.12
C LYS A 7 -36.31 11.71 -23.08
N LYS A 8 -35.12 11.17 -22.79
CA LYS A 8 -34.06 10.80 -23.75
C LYS A 8 -33.39 9.52 -23.21
N ALA A 9 -33.64 8.35 -23.76
CA ALA A 9 -33.14 7.76 -25.02
C ALA A 9 -31.69 7.25 -24.90
N ASP A 10 -31.61 5.92 -24.87
CA ASP A 10 -30.49 5.00 -24.86
C ASP A 10 -29.64 5.08 -26.15
N GLY A 11 -28.35 4.73 -26.05
CA GLY A 11 -27.40 4.72 -27.17
C GLY A 11 -26.17 3.88 -26.87
N THR A 12 -26.35 2.56 -26.88
CA THR A 12 -25.29 1.53 -26.93
C THR A 12 -24.57 1.52 -28.29
N THR A 13 -23.23 1.46 -28.32
CA THR A 13 -22.52 0.83 -29.46
C THR A 13 -21.15 0.23 -29.06
N ASP A 14 -21.11 -1.10 -29.17
CA ASP A 14 -19.98 -2.03 -29.10
C ASP A 14 -18.99 -1.77 -30.25
N LYS A 15 -17.67 -1.72 -30.00
CA LYS A 15 -16.64 -1.87 -31.06
C LYS A 15 -15.82 -3.13 -30.84
N ARG A 16 -16.30 -4.20 -31.48
CA ARG A 16 -15.59 -5.44 -31.78
C ARG A 16 -14.99 -5.32 -33.17
N THR A 17 -13.68 -5.53 -33.33
CA THR A 17 -13.04 -5.74 -34.64
C THR A 17 -12.36 -7.10 -34.64
N THR A 18 -12.91 -7.99 -35.46
CA THR A 18 -12.39 -9.31 -35.79
C THR A 18 -11.52 -9.26 -37.06
N GLY A 19 -10.31 -9.81 -36.96
CA GLY A 19 -9.72 -10.80 -37.87
C GLY A 19 -9.36 -10.44 -39.32
N ALA A 20 -8.11 -10.74 -39.71
CA ALA A 20 -7.80 -11.44 -40.97
C ALA A 20 -6.39 -12.05 -40.92
N LYS A 21 -6.27 -13.25 -41.50
CA LYS A 21 -5.10 -14.14 -41.56
C LYS A 21 -4.27 -13.89 -42.84
N SER A 22 -2.98 -14.21 -42.82
CA SER A 22 -2.14 -14.53 -44.00
C SER A 22 -1.02 -15.47 -43.52
N THR A 23 -1.10 -16.80 -43.65
CA THR A 23 -0.72 -17.70 -44.77
C THR A 23 0.76 -17.72 -45.16
N THR A 24 1.37 -18.91 -44.97
CA THR A 24 2.31 -19.65 -45.85
C THR A 24 3.66 -20.04 -45.24
N ALA A 25 4.00 -21.32 -45.44
CA ALA A 25 5.05 -22.12 -44.81
C ALA A 25 6.24 -22.43 -45.75
N LYS A 26 7.27 -23.07 -45.16
CA LYS A 26 8.36 -23.89 -45.78
C LYS A 26 9.56 -23.05 -46.26
N LYS A 27 10.85 -23.40 -46.07
CA LYS A 27 11.55 -24.70 -46.10
C LYS A 27 12.96 -24.60 -45.44
N GLU A 28 13.55 -25.77 -45.19
CA GLU A 28 14.75 -26.15 -44.42
C GLU A 28 16.13 -25.84 -45.04
N GLY A 29 17.16 -25.94 -44.18
CA GLY A 29 18.57 -26.26 -44.48
C GLY A 29 19.56 -25.15 -44.09
N SER A 30 20.79 -25.38 -43.61
CA SER A 30 21.53 -26.55 -43.13
C SER A 30 22.87 -26.04 -42.53
N ALA A 31 23.44 -26.81 -41.61
CA ALA A 31 24.88 -26.94 -41.29
C ALA A 31 25.64 -25.90 -40.41
N ALA A 32 26.17 -26.45 -39.29
CA ALA A 32 27.56 -26.37 -38.79
C ALA A 32 28.17 -24.99 -38.44
N THR A 33 28.97 -24.75 -37.40
CA THR A 33 29.64 -25.51 -36.31
C THR A 33 30.27 -24.45 -35.39
N LYS A 34 30.46 -24.77 -34.10
CA LYS A 34 31.64 -24.50 -33.25
C LYS A 34 31.27 -24.16 -31.79
N THR A 35 31.48 -25.21 -30.99
CA THR A 35 31.92 -25.29 -29.60
C THR A 35 32.59 -24.01 -29.04
N ALA A 36 32.11 -23.56 -27.88
CA ALA A 36 32.94 -22.90 -26.87
C ALA A 36 32.38 -23.24 -25.47
N GLU A 37 33.14 -24.05 -24.74
CA GLU A 37 32.99 -24.32 -23.32
C GLU A 37 32.91 -23.03 -22.48
N LYS A 38 32.01 -22.99 -21.49
CA LYS A 38 32.32 -22.41 -20.16
C LYS A 38 31.27 -22.78 -19.12
N LYS A 39 31.70 -23.50 -18.09
CA LYS A 39 31.09 -23.62 -16.75
C LYS A 39 32.26 -23.93 -15.77
N PRO A 40 32.23 -23.67 -14.44
CA PRO A 40 31.18 -23.11 -13.58
C PRO A 40 31.58 -21.94 -12.62
N ALA A 41 30.52 -21.33 -12.06
CA ALA A 41 30.28 -20.98 -10.64
C ALA A 41 31.31 -20.21 -9.79
N ALA A 42 30.84 -19.08 -9.23
CA ALA A 42 30.98 -18.78 -7.80
C ALA A 42 29.85 -17.82 -7.35
N LYS A 43 28.69 -18.36 -6.95
CA LYS A 43 27.70 -17.62 -6.15
C LYS A 43 28.21 -17.54 -4.72
N LYS A 44 28.66 -16.35 -4.29
CA LYS A 44 28.86 -16.08 -2.86
C LYS A 44 27.48 -15.94 -2.19
N THR A 45 27.04 -16.98 -1.52
CA THR A 45 25.91 -16.94 -0.58
C THR A 45 26.35 -16.19 0.67
N ALA A 46 25.88 -14.95 0.82
CA ALA A 46 25.95 -14.22 2.07
C ALA A 46 24.96 -14.86 3.06
N GLU A 47 25.50 -15.43 4.15
CA GLU A 47 24.74 -16.01 5.24
C GLU A 47 23.87 -14.95 5.92
N LYS A 48 22.54 -15.12 5.84
CA LYS A 48 21.58 -14.32 6.59
C LYS A 48 21.62 -14.74 8.06
N LYS A 49 22.08 -13.84 8.93
CA LYS A 49 21.87 -13.88 10.38
C LYS A 49 20.37 -14.07 10.70
N PRO A 50 19.97 -15.02 11.57
CA PRO A 50 18.56 -15.25 11.88
C PRO A 50 17.98 -14.06 12.65
N ALA A 51 16.93 -13.45 12.09
CA ALA A 51 16.11 -12.46 12.78
C ALA A 51 15.43 -13.13 13.99
N ALA A 52 15.57 -12.52 15.16
CA ALA A 52 14.95 -12.97 16.39
C ALA A 52 13.45 -13.24 16.19
N LYS A 53 13.02 -14.49 16.37
CA LYS A 53 11.61 -14.85 16.51
C LYS A 53 11.08 -14.20 17.78
N LYS A 54 10.40 -13.05 17.67
CA LYS A 54 9.45 -12.64 18.71
C LYS A 54 8.33 -13.68 18.71
N THR A 55 8.21 -14.45 19.77
CA THR A 55 7.18 -15.48 19.90
C THR A 55 5.80 -14.82 20.00
N SER A 56 4.95 -15.10 19.03
CA SER A 56 3.59 -14.56 18.87
C SER A 56 2.55 -15.24 19.77
N ALA A 57 2.95 -15.78 20.92
CA ALA A 57 2.19 -16.77 21.68
C ALA A 57 1.17 -16.21 22.69
N LYS A 58 0.70 -14.98 22.49
CA LYS A 58 -0.21 -14.26 23.40
C LYS A 58 -1.12 -13.28 22.62
N LYS A 59 -1.57 -13.64 21.41
CA LYS A 59 -2.35 -12.71 20.57
C LYS A 59 -3.85 -12.92 20.72
N ASP A 60 -4.27 -14.13 21.10
CA ASP A 60 -5.68 -14.47 21.23
C ASP A 60 -6.26 -14.09 22.61
N ASP A 61 -5.41 -13.77 23.58
CA ASP A 61 -5.83 -13.36 24.93
C ASP A 61 -6.55 -12.00 24.96
N ASN A 62 -6.35 -11.13 23.96
CA ASN A 62 -6.96 -9.80 23.88
C ASN A 62 -8.37 -9.79 23.25
N TYR A 63 -8.93 -10.93 22.84
CA TYR A 63 -10.28 -11.00 22.25
C TYR A 63 -11.32 -11.41 23.28
N THR A 64 -12.52 -10.83 23.24
CA THR A 64 -13.60 -11.17 24.20
C THR A 64 -14.00 -12.63 24.11
N ASP A 65 -14.09 -13.14 22.87
CA ASP A 65 -14.34 -14.54 22.55
C ASP A 65 -13.29 -15.06 21.54
N PRO A 66 -12.19 -15.70 22.02
CA PRO A 66 -11.15 -16.22 21.15
C PRO A 66 -11.58 -17.47 20.37
N GLU A 67 -12.51 -18.27 20.90
CA GLU A 67 -12.96 -19.51 20.26
C GLU A 67 -13.84 -19.20 19.04
N LEU A 68 -14.79 -18.27 19.18
CA LEU A 68 -15.59 -17.75 18.07
C LEU A 68 -14.69 -17.19 16.97
N ARG A 69 -13.66 -16.43 17.36
CA ARG A 69 -12.73 -15.81 16.41
C ARG A 69 -11.96 -16.86 15.60
N GLU A 70 -11.43 -17.89 16.25
CA GLU A 70 -10.71 -18.97 15.55
C GLU A 70 -11.65 -19.80 14.67
N LYS A 71 -12.90 -20.04 15.08
CA LYS A 71 -13.92 -20.69 14.25
C LYS A 71 -14.18 -19.89 12.97
N LEU A 72 -14.51 -18.60 13.09
CA LEU A 72 -14.75 -17.71 11.95
C LEU A 72 -13.54 -17.61 11.03
N LYS A 73 -12.33 -17.56 11.62
CA LYS A 73 -11.08 -17.51 10.86
C LYS A 73 -10.88 -18.76 10.00
N ASN A 74 -11.14 -19.94 10.54
CA ASN A 74 -11.02 -21.20 9.79
C ASN A 74 -12.07 -21.27 8.67
N GLU A 75 -13.32 -20.93 8.96
CA GLU A 75 -14.40 -20.89 7.96
C GLU A 75 -14.09 -19.92 6.81
N ILE A 76 -13.68 -18.69 7.14
CA ILE A 76 -13.32 -17.67 6.13
C ILE A 76 -12.07 -18.09 5.35
N LYS A 77 -11.11 -18.76 5.99
CA LYS A 77 -9.91 -19.27 5.33
C LYS A 77 -10.27 -20.34 4.30
N GLU A 78 -11.19 -21.23 4.61
CA GLU A 78 -11.67 -22.28 3.71
C GLU A 78 -12.53 -21.74 2.57
N GLY A 79 -13.32 -20.70 2.82
CA GLY A 79 -14.14 -20.05 1.80
C GLY A 79 -13.34 -19.40 0.66
N GLU A 80 -14.01 -19.18 -0.48
CA GLU A 80 -13.42 -18.49 -1.65
C GLU A 80 -13.56 -16.95 -1.59
N LYS A 81 -14.29 -16.44 -0.59
CA LYS A 81 -14.48 -15.00 -0.39
C LYS A 81 -13.19 -14.36 0.12
N GLY A 82 -12.74 -13.33 -0.58
CA GLY A 82 -11.51 -12.61 -0.22
C GLY A 82 -10.21 -13.30 -0.66
N GLY A 83 -10.27 -14.32 -1.51
CA GLY A 83 -9.10 -14.97 -2.10
C GLY A 83 -9.26 -16.49 -2.16
N LYS A 84 -8.22 -17.19 -2.62
CA LYS A 84 -8.26 -18.64 -2.79
C LYS A 84 -8.60 -19.38 -1.48
N ALA A 85 -9.42 -20.42 -1.62
CA ALA A 85 -9.72 -21.36 -0.53
C ALA A 85 -8.44 -21.92 0.12
N GLY A 86 -8.45 -22.01 1.45
CA GLY A 86 -7.34 -22.50 2.27
C GLY A 86 -6.22 -21.48 2.55
N GLN A 87 -6.26 -20.28 1.93
CA GLN A 87 -5.24 -19.25 2.12
C GLN A 87 -5.73 -18.09 2.99
N TRP A 88 -4.81 -17.51 3.78
CA TRP A 88 -5.06 -16.31 4.55
C TRP A 88 -4.64 -15.06 3.76
N SER A 89 -5.58 -14.17 3.48
CA SER A 89 -5.35 -12.92 2.74
C SER A 89 -5.75 -11.70 3.57
N ALA A 90 -5.30 -10.51 3.16
CA ALA A 90 -5.71 -9.25 3.80
C ALA A 90 -7.24 -9.05 3.75
N ARG A 91 -7.88 -9.43 2.64
CA ARG A 91 -9.34 -9.29 2.49
C ARG A 91 -10.10 -10.25 3.41
N LYS A 92 -9.58 -11.46 3.62
CA LYS A 92 -10.13 -12.41 4.60
C LYS A 92 -9.98 -11.92 6.04
N ALA A 93 -8.87 -11.28 6.37
CA ALA A 93 -8.69 -10.66 7.69
C ALA A 93 -9.70 -9.52 7.95
N GLN A 94 -10.01 -8.72 6.92
CA GLN A 94 -11.07 -7.70 7.00
C GLN A 94 -12.45 -8.34 7.23
N LEU A 95 -12.76 -9.42 6.50
CA LEU A 95 -14.02 -10.16 6.68
C LEU A 95 -14.13 -10.76 8.08
N LEU A 96 -13.05 -11.36 8.59
CA LEU A 96 -13.03 -11.87 9.96
C LEU A 96 -13.34 -10.78 10.97
N SER A 97 -12.72 -9.60 10.83
CA SER A 97 -12.95 -8.50 11.77
C SER A 97 -14.42 -8.08 11.78
N HIS A 98 -15.01 -7.91 10.59
CA HIS A 98 -16.42 -7.54 10.46
C HIS A 98 -17.38 -8.61 11.00
N GLU A 99 -17.17 -9.88 10.65
CA GLU A 99 -18.06 -10.96 11.11
C GLU A 99 -17.89 -11.20 12.61
N TYR A 100 -16.68 -11.05 13.13
CA TYR A 100 -16.41 -11.14 14.56
C TYR A 100 -17.14 -10.06 15.34
N GLU A 101 -17.03 -8.79 14.92
CA GLU A 101 -17.78 -7.67 15.51
C GLU A 101 -19.29 -7.87 15.41
N LYS A 102 -19.77 -8.35 14.26
CA LYS A 102 -21.20 -8.63 14.03
C LYS A 102 -21.75 -9.74 14.94
N GLN A 103 -20.93 -10.72 15.28
CA GLN A 103 -21.27 -11.81 16.21
C GLN A 103 -21.06 -11.42 17.68
N GLY A 104 -20.81 -10.14 17.98
CA GLY A 104 -20.60 -9.63 19.34
C GLY A 104 -19.19 -9.81 19.89
N GLY A 105 -18.25 -10.26 19.06
CA GLY A 105 -16.83 -10.32 19.37
C GLY A 105 -16.20 -8.94 19.42
N GLY A 106 -15.21 -8.76 20.30
CA GLY A 106 -14.51 -7.50 20.49
C GLY A 106 -13.15 -7.70 21.14
N TYR A 107 -12.61 -6.62 21.69
CA TYR A 107 -11.34 -6.65 22.43
C TYR A 107 -11.61 -6.59 23.94
N LYS A 108 -10.78 -7.26 24.75
CA LYS A 108 -10.92 -7.27 26.21
C LYS A 108 -10.44 -5.98 26.85
N ASP A 109 -9.40 -5.38 26.26
CA ASP A 109 -8.78 -4.18 26.81
C ASP A 109 -9.43 -2.92 26.23
N ASP A 110 -10.23 -2.22 27.03
CA ASP A 110 -10.73 -0.87 26.70
C ASP A 110 -9.62 0.19 26.75
N LYS A 111 -8.48 -0.16 27.35
CA LYS A 111 -7.34 0.75 27.52
C LYS A 111 -6.48 0.75 26.26
N LYS A 112 -6.39 1.93 25.62
CA LYS A 112 -5.41 2.18 24.56
C LYS A 112 -3.99 1.94 25.07
N THR A 113 -3.22 1.13 24.35
CA THR A 113 -1.78 0.98 24.55
C THR A 113 -1.05 2.31 24.28
N ASP A 114 0.15 2.51 24.80
CA ASP A 114 0.90 3.74 24.56
C ASP A 114 1.21 3.96 23.08
N SER A 115 1.41 2.87 22.33
CA SER A 115 1.52 2.91 20.87
C SER A 115 0.24 3.41 20.20
N GLN A 116 -0.94 2.96 20.66
CA GLN A 116 -2.22 3.44 20.13
C GLN A 116 -2.48 4.91 20.49
N LYS A 117 -2.16 5.32 21.73
CA LYS A 117 -2.23 6.74 22.13
C LYS A 117 -1.30 7.61 21.28
N HIS A 118 -0.10 7.12 20.96
CA HIS A 118 0.81 7.83 20.06
C HIS A 118 0.27 7.91 18.63
N LEU A 119 -0.35 6.85 18.11
CA LEU A 119 -0.98 6.86 16.78
C LEU A 119 -2.18 7.80 16.70
N GLU A 120 -2.98 7.87 17.77
CA GLU A 120 -4.08 8.82 17.89
C GLU A 120 -3.55 10.25 17.82
N LYS A 121 -2.58 10.60 18.67
CA LYS A 121 -1.91 11.90 18.61
C LYS A 121 -1.36 12.21 17.21
N TRP A 122 -0.72 11.24 16.56
CA TRP A 122 -0.18 11.40 15.21
C TRP A 122 -1.27 11.60 14.13
N THR A 123 -2.44 11.00 14.32
CA THR A 123 -3.60 11.13 13.41
C THR A 123 -4.30 12.46 13.60
N ASP A 124 -4.33 12.97 14.84
CA ASP A 124 -4.93 14.26 15.21
C ASP A 124 -4.06 15.46 14.80
N GLU A 125 -2.79 15.25 14.42
CA GLU A 125 -1.93 16.31 13.90
C GLU A 125 -2.53 16.91 12.60
N ASP A 126 -2.55 18.24 12.49
CA ASP A 126 -2.92 18.93 11.24
C ASP A 126 -1.78 18.84 10.23
N TRP A 127 -1.76 17.74 9.46
CA TRP A 127 -0.76 17.53 8.41
C TRP A 127 -1.07 18.40 7.19
N LYS A 128 -0.12 19.26 6.80
CA LYS A 128 -0.29 20.16 5.65
C LYS A 128 1.03 20.57 5.00
N THR A 129 0.94 21.18 3.82
CA THR A 129 2.05 21.94 3.25
C THR A 129 2.18 23.30 3.93
N SER A 130 3.37 23.90 3.90
CA SER A 130 3.62 25.20 4.53
C SER A 130 2.74 26.34 3.99
N ASP A 131 2.22 26.20 2.77
CA ASP A 131 1.37 27.19 2.09
C ASP A 131 -0.08 26.72 1.90
N GLY A 132 -0.44 25.54 2.42
CA GLY A 132 -1.79 24.97 2.35
C GLY A 132 -2.23 24.42 1.00
N LYS A 133 -1.45 24.57 -0.08
CA LYS A 133 -1.78 24.00 -1.40
C LYS A 133 -1.38 22.52 -1.50
N PRO A 134 -1.89 21.74 -2.47
CA PRO A 134 -1.51 20.33 -2.66
C PRO A 134 0.00 20.13 -2.66
N ALA A 135 0.50 19.03 -2.09
CA ALA A 135 1.96 18.80 -2.03
C ALA A 135 2.56 18.51 -3.41
N ASP A 136 1.83 17.81 -4.27
CA ASP A 136 2.25 17.54 -5.65
C ASP A 136 1.80 18.67 -6.57
N ARG A 137 2.75 19.21 -7.36
CA ARG A 137 2.56 20.41 -8.17
C ARG A 137 3.41 20.35 -9.43
N GLU A 138 3.03 21.18 -10.41
CA GLU A 138 3.90 21.50 -11.53
C GLU A 138 5.20 22.14 -11.00
N GLY A 139 6.33 21.53 -11.32
CA GLY A 139 7.63 21.89 -10.76
C GLY A 139 8.06 21.08 -9.54
N GLY A 140 7.31 20.04 -9.14
CA GLY A 140 7.73 19.02 -8.17
C GLY A 140 7.05 19.14 -6.80
N THR A 141 7.27 18.13 -5.98
CA THR A 141 6.55 17.98 -4.70
C THR A 141 7.15 18.85 -3.59
N THR A 142 6.31 19.52 -2.79
CA THR A 142 6.71 20.20 -1.55
C THR A 142 6.58 19.28 -0.33
N ARG A 143 7.01 19.74 0.85
CA ARG A 143 6.95 18.91 2.06
C ARG A 143 5.56 18.89 2.67
N TYR A 144 5.22 17.74 3.23
CA TYR A 144 4.04 17.51 4.03
C TYR A 144 4.48 17.21 5.46
N LEU A 145 4.12 18.10 6.39
CA LEU A 145 4.58 18.08 7.78
C LEU A 145 3.40 18.49 8.69
N PRO A 146 3.41 18.10 9.97
CA PRO A 146 2.45 18.64 10.95
C PRO A 146 2.54 20.17 11.00
N LYS A 147 1.39 20.83 11.18
CA LYS A 147 1.31 22.29 11.33
C LYS A 147 2.23 22.79 12.44
N GLU A 148 2.28 22.11 13.59
CA GLU A 148 3.15 22.49 14.68
C GLU A 148 4.65 22.42 14.31
N ALA A 149 5.04 21.42 13.50
CA ALA A 149 6.41 21.33 13.01
C ALA A 149 6.73 22.51 12.08
N TRP A 150 5.76 22.99 11.29
CA TRP A 150 5.92 24.23 10.54
C TRP A 150 6.03 25.45 11.46
N ASP A 151 5.22 25.55 12.49
CA ASP A 151 5.22 26.72 13.39
C ASP A 151 6.55 26.86 14.16
N LYS A 152 7.26 25.76 14.40
CA LYS A 152 8.62 25.72 14.99
C LYS A 152 9.76 26.10 14.02
N LEU A 153 9.48 26.25 12.72
CA LEU A 153 10.51 26.55 11.70
C LEU A 153 10.45 28.02 11.28
N SER A 154 11.62 28.64 11.17
CA SER A 154 11.75 29.97 10.56
C SER A 154 11.41 29.93 9.05
N PRO A 155 11.06 31.08 8.43
CA PRO A 155 10.75 31.14 7.00
C PRO A 155 11.88 30.59 6.11
N SER A 156 13.14 30.81 6.47
CA SER A 156 14.30 30.29 5.73
C SER A 156 14.41 28.76 5.86
N GLU A 157 14.19 28.20 7.05
CA GLU A 157 14.19 26.75 7.27
C GLU A 157 13.02 26.05 6.56
N LYS A 158 11.84 26.69 6.52
CA LYS A 158 10.70 26.22 5.72
C LYS A 158 11.05 26.13 4.24
N LYS A 159 11.62 27.21 3.70
CA LYS A 159 12.06 27.30 2.29
C LYS A 159 13.10 26.23 1.98
N ALA A 160 14.11 26.04 2.82
CA ALA A 160 15.15 25.02 2.63
C ALA A 160 14.56 23.60 2.63
N THR A 161 13.61 23.33 3.53
CA THR A 161 12.94 22.03 3.67
C THR A 161 12.13 21.68 2.43
N ASN A 162 11.37 22.65 1.90
CA ASN A 162 10.64 22.53 0.64
C ASN A 162 11.57 22.39 -0.56
N ALA A 163 12.57 23.27 -0.70
CA ALA A 163 13.54 23.23 -1.80
C ALA A 163 14.23 21.87 -1.91
N LYS A 164 14.60 21.26 -0.76
CA LYS A 164 15.18 19.91 -0.72
C LYS A 164 14.23 18.85 -1.28
N LYS A 165 12.94 18.90 -0.95
CA LYS A 165 11.95 17.93 -1.47
C LYS A 165 11.67 18.15 -2.95
N VAL A 166 11.53 19.41 -3.37
CA VAL A 166 11.33 19.77 -4.78
C VAL A 166 12.50 19.30 -5.63
N ALA A 167 13.75 19.58 -5.23
CA ALA A 167 14.94 19.13 -5.95
C ALA A 167 15.01 17.59 -6.05
N GLY A 168 14.70 16.88 -4.96
CA GLY A 168 14.67 15.41 -5.00
C GLY A 168 13.54 14.86 -5.86
N SER A 169 12.34 15.46 -5.81
CA SER A 169 11.19 15.10 -6.65
C SER A 169 11.52 15.28 -8.14
N LYS A 170 12.10 16.44 -8.52
CA LYS A 170 12.57 16.71 -9.89
C LYS A 170 13.63 15.70 -10.36
N ALA A 171 14.46 15.20 -9.44
CA ALA A 171 15.46 14.17 -9.72
C ALA A 171 14.87 12.73 -9.73
N GLY A 172 13.55 12.56 -9.71
CA GLY A 172 12.88 11.26 -9.71
C GLY A 172 12.94 10.50 -8.38
N LYS A 173 13.38 11.15 -7.29
CA LYS A 173 13.48 10.52 -5.97
C LYS A 173 12.12 10.51 -5.28
N GLN A 174 11.53 9.33 -5.16
CA GLN A 174 10.30 9.12 -4.38
C GLN A 174 10.49 9.58 -2.92
N ASN A 175 11.60 9.19 -2.29
CA ASN A 175 11.90 9.48 -0.89
C ASN A 175 13.07 10.46 -0.76
N VAL A 176 12.84 11.56 -0.04
CA VAL A 176 13.86 12.58 0.23
C VAL A 176 13.92 12.83 1.73
N ALA A 177 15.06 12.55 2.36
CA ALA A 177 15.26 12.78 3.79
C ALA A 177 14.99 14.24 4.17
N ASN A 178 14.37 14.46 5.34
CA ASN A 178 14.07 15.80 5.84
C ASN A 178 15.34 16.56 6.25
N THR A 179 15.26 17.89 6.37
CA THR A 179 16.36 18.70 6.95
C THR A 179 16.47 18.40 8.45
N GLU A 180 17.66 18.56 9.04
CA GLU A 180 17.87 18.24 10.46
C GLU A 180 16.95 19.05 11.37
N LYS A 181 16.71 20.32 11.04
CA LYS A 181 15.77 21.18 11.77
C LYS A 181 14.34 20.67 11.69
N ALA A 182 13.86 20.31 10.51
CA ALA A 182 12.51 19.81 10.34
C ALA A 182 12.33 18.36 10.85
N LYS A 183 13.40 17.56 10.99
CA LYS A 183 13.35 16.28 11.72
C LYS A 183 13.12 16.49 13.21
N LYS A 184 13.76 17.50 13.81
CA LYS A 184 13.63 17.83 15.24
C LYS A 184 12.34 18.55 15.60
N ALA A 185 11.67 19.14 14.61
CA ALA A 185 10.43 19.89 14.81
C ALA A 185 9.17 19.00 14.89
N LYS A 186 9.27 17.75 14.41
CA LYS A 186 8.25 16.70 14.52
C LYS A 186 8.48 15.92 15.81
#